data_AF-A0A9W6XV77-F1
#
_entry.id   AF-A0A9W6XV77-F1
#
_cell.length_a   1.000
_cell.length_b   1.000
_cell.length_c   1.000
_cell.angle_alpha   90.00
_cell.angle_beta   90.00
_cell.angle_gamma   90.00
#
_symmetry.space_group_name_H-M   'P 1'
#
loop_
_entity.id
_entity.type
_entity.pdbx_description
1 polymer ?
#
loop_
_entity_poly.entity_id
_entity_poly.type
_entity_poly.pdbx_seq_one_letter_code
_entity_poly.pdbx_strand_id
1 'polypeptide(L)'
;MTSLIKPITSDHDLIELAEKMDVRLDNIFESSEITSPLPKNGSFLILLRQPNMDVGHWTAVHNGEYFDSMGEAAPTKYGIGRYNSKQYQGTW
;
A
#
# COMPACT_ATOMS: atom_id res chain seq x y z
N MET A 1 10.73 26.66 4.85
CA MET A 1 9.52 26.78 5.70
C MET A 1 8.92 25.39 5.80
N THR A 2 8.83 24.81 6.99
CA THR A 2 8.09 23.56 7.20
C THR A 2 6.60 23.86 7.08
N SER A 3 6.01 23.54 5.94
CA SER A 3 4.55 23.53 5.83
C SER A 3 4.03 22.35 6.66
N LEU A 4 3.12 22.64 7.58
CA LEU A 4 2.44 21.57 8.30
C LEU A 4 1.60 20.77 7.29
N ILE A 5 1.76 19.45 7.31
CA ILE A 5 0.94 18.54 6.50
C ILE A 5 -0.39 18.38 7.23
N LYS A 6 -1.50 18.57 6.51
CA LYS A 6 -2.83 18.32 7.08
C LYS A 6 -2.97 16.84 7.48
N PRO A 7 -3.78 16.51 8.51
CA PRO A 7 -4.10 15.12 8.81
C PRO A 7 -4.68 14.39 7.59
N ILE A 8 -4.33 13.12 7.42
CA ILE A 8 -4.83 12.26 6.36
C ILE A 8 -6.18 11.69 6.79
N THR A 9 -7.22 11.94 5.99
CA THR A 9 -8.60 11.50 6.28
C THR A 9 -9.26 10.77 5.11
N SER A 10 -8.61 10.72 3.94
CA SER A 10 -9.12 10.10 2.73
C SER A 10 -7.99 9.66 1.79
N ASP A 11 -8.33 8.80 0.82
CA ASP A 11 -7.42 8.39 -0.26
C ASP A 11 -6.91 9.57 -1.08
N HIS A 12 -7.76 10.59 -1.27
CA HIS A 12 -7.36 11.83 -1.93
C HIS A 12 -6.23 12.54 -1.18
N ASP A 13 -6.29 12.58 0.16
CA ASP A 13 -5.24 13.17 0.98
C ASP A 13 -3.91 12.40 0.87
N LEU A 14 -3.98 11.07 0.73
CA LEU A 14 -2.80 10.22 0.52
C LEU A 14 -2.15 10.48 -0.84
N ILE A 15 -2.96 10.65 -1.89
CA ILE A 15 -2.47 11.00 -3.23
C ILE A 15 -1.81 12.39 -3.21
N GLU A 16 -2.46 13.40 -2.62
CA GLU A 16 -1.86 14.74 -2.46
C GLU A 16 -0.54 14.70 -1.67
N LEU A 17 -0.46 13.85 -0.64
CA LEU A 17 0.77 13.68 0.14
C LEU A 17 1.87 13.03 -0.71
N ALA A 18 1.54 11.99 -1.48
CA ALA A 18 2.50 11.32 -2.37
C ALA A 18 3.10 12.31 -3.38
N GLU A 19 2.28 13.15 -4.01
CA GLU A 19 2.73 14.21 -4.92
C GLU A 19 3.68 15.21 -4.22
N LYS A 20 3.34 15.66 -3.01
CA LYS A 20 4.19 16.59 -2.23
C LYS A 20 5.54 15.97 -1.84
N MET A 21 5.59 14.66 -1.70
CA MET A 21 6.80 13.91 -1.32
C MET A 21 7.61 13.42 -2.53
N ASP A 22 7.20 13.72 -3.75
CA ASP A 22 7.78 13.15 -4.98
C ASP A 22 7.78 11.61 -4.97
N VAL A 23 6.69 11.03 -4.45
CA VAL A 23 6.45 9.59 -4.39
C VAL A 23 5.38 9.22 -5.40
N ARG A 24 5.69 8.26 -6.27
CA ARG A 24 4.70 7.70 -7.21
C ARG A 24 3.72 6.79 -6.46
N LEU A 25 2.43 7.13 -6.53
CA LEU A 25 1.30 6.32 -6.08
C LEU A 25 0.26 6.27 -7.21
N ASP A 26 0.15 5.15 -7.90
CA ASP A 26 -0.72 4.99 -9.07
C ASP A 26 -2.17 4.68 -8.66
N ASN A 27 -2.38 3.94 -7.57
CA ASN A 27 -3.72 3.70 -7.03
C ASN A 27 -3.70 3.28 -5.56
N ILE A 28 -4.86 3.40 -4.92
CA ILE A 28 -5.15 2.88 -3.57
C ILE A 28 -6.29 1.88 -3.71
N PHE A 29 -6.18 0.74 -3.04
CA PHE A 29 -7.20 -0.31 -3.08
C PHE A 29 -7.59 -0.75 -1.67
N GLU A 30 -8.87 -0.95 -1.45
CA GLU A 30 -9.35 -1.91 -0.47
C GLU A 30 -9.35 -3.31 -1.09
N SER A 31 -9.00 -4.32 -0.31
CA SER A 31 -8.79 -5.70 -0.74
C SER A 31 -9.95 -6.35 -1.52
N SER A 32 -11.20 -5.88 -1.35
CA SER A 32 -12.37 -6.34 -2.10
C SER A 32 -12.51 -5.71 -3.50
N GLU A 33 -11.85 -4.57 -3.74
CA GLU A 33 -11.85 -3.89 -5.04
C GLU A 33 -10.95 -4.60 -6.06
N ILE A 34 -10.01 -5.44 -5.57
CA ILE A 34 -9.07 -6.20 -6.39
C ILE A 34 -9.75 -7.48 -6.89
N THR A 35 -10.48 -7.34 -8.00
CA THR A 35 -11.21 -8.43 -8.68
C THR A 35 -10.38 -9.15 -9.75
N SER A 36 -9.22 -8.61 -10.11
CA SER A 36 -8.26 -9.19 -11.05
C SER A 36 -6.83 -8.92 -10.59
N PRO A 37 -5.83 -9.70 -11.06
CA PRO A 37 -4.44 -9.47 -10.69
C PRO A 37 -3.99 -8.04 -10.96
N LEU A 38 -3.22 -7.46 -10.03
CA LEU A 38 -2.71 -6.11 -10.17
C LEU A 38 -1.77 -5.99 -11.38
N PRO A 39 -1.68 -4.81 -12.01
CA PRO A 39 -0.67 -4.56 -13.03
C PRO A 39 0.73 -4.84 -12.51
N LYS A 40 1.59 -5.47 -13.34
CA LYS A 40 2.98 -5.77 -12.96
C LYS A 40 3.81 -4.51 -12.73
N ASN A 41 3.43 -3.39 -13.34
CA ASN A 41 4.11 -2.11 -13.20
C ASN A 41 3.19 -1.13 -12.48
N GLY A 42 3.75 -0.34 -11.57
CA GLY A 42 3.03 0.65 -10.77
C GLY A 42 3.27 0.51 -9.27
N SER A 43 2.90 1.54 -8.54
CA SER A 43 2.95 1.67 -7.09
C SER A 43 1.53 1.72 -6.54
N PHE A 44 1.19 0.77 -5.67
CA PHE A 44 -0.14 0.63 -5.11
C PHE A 44 -0.07 0.59 -3.59
N LEU A 45 -1.01 1.25 -2.93
CA LEU A 45 -1.28 1.06 -1.50
C LEU A 45 -2.52 0.18 -1.37
N ILE A 46 -2.47 -0.86 -0.54
CA ILE A 46 -3.54 -1.83 -0.41
C ILE A 46 -3.92 -1.99 1.07
N LEU A 47 -5.19 -1.76 1.38
CA LEU A 47 -5.79 -2.09 2.67
C LEU A 47 -6.28 -3.53 2.63
N LEU A 48 -5.53 -4.44 3.25
CA LEU A 48 -5.93 -5.82 3.48
C LEU A 48 -6.94 -5.88 4.61
N ARG A 49 -8.20 -6.14 4.29
CA ARG A 49 -9.28 -6.24 5.28
C ARG A 49 -10.09 -7.50 5.02
N GLN A 50 -10.22 -8.34 6.04
CA GLN A 50 -11.10 -9.50 5.93
C GLN A 50 -12.58 -9.05 5.90
N PRO A 51 -13.47 -9.82 5.24
CA PRO A 51 -14.90 -9.55 5.30
C PRO A 51 -15.38 -9.41 6.75
N ASN A 52 -16.18 -8.38 7.03
CA ASN A 52 -16.74 -8.08 8.35
C ASN A 52 -15.74 -7.65 9.43
N MET A 53 -14.54 -7.16 9.07
CA MET A 53 -13.63 -6.54 10.04
C MET A 53 -13.61 -5.01 9.96
N ASP A 54 -13.59 -4.38 11.13
CA ASP A 54 -13.50 -2.92 11.29
C ASP A 54 -12.07 -2.39 11.06
N VAL A 55 -11.07 -3.24 11.30
CA VAL A 55 -9.64 -2.91 11.17
C VAL A 55 -9.04 -3.73 10.01
N GLY A 56 -8.14 -3.11 9.25
CA GLY A 56 -7.36 -3.77 8.21
C GLY A 56 -5.88 -3.46 8.36
N HIS A 57 -5.09 -4.06 7.47
CA HIS A 57 -3.63 -3.95 7.44
C HIS A 57 -3.18 -3.29 6.14
N TRP A 58 -2.39 -2.23 6.24
CA TRP A 58 -1.91 -1.50 5.06
C TRP A 58 -0.60 -2.09 4.54
N THR A 59 -0.56 -2.32 3.23
CA THR A 59 0.59 -2.89 2.53
C THR A 59 0.89 -2.09 1.27
N ALA A 60 2.10 -2.19 0.75
CA ALA A 60 2.49 -1.50 -0.48
C ALA A 60 3.00 -2.50 -1.52
N VAL A 61 2.73 -2.21 -2.80
CA VAL A 61 3.26 -2.96 -3.93
C VAL A 61 3.92 -1.98 -4.89
N HIS A 62 5.16 -2.25 -5.30
CA HIS A 62 5.84 -1.48 -6.34
C HIS A 62 6.41 -2.41 -7.41
N ASN A 63 5.96 -2.28 -8.65
CA ASN A 63 6.38 -3.11 -9.78
C ASN A 63 6.30 -4.62 -9.49
N GLY A 64 5.21 -5.04 -8.81
CA GLY A 64 4.99 -6.42 -8.40
C GLY A 64 5.81 -6.88 -7.18
N GLU A 65 6.63 -6.01 -6.60
CA GLU A 65 7.35 -6.24 -5.34
C GLU A 65 6.51 -5.79 -4.15
N TYR A 66 6.29 -6.72 -3.23
CA TYR A 66 5.49 -6.55 -2.03
C TYR A 66 6.31 -6.01 -0.86
N PHE A 67 5.80 -4.97 -0.22
CA PHE A 67 6.33 -4.43 1.01
C PHE A 67 5.29 -4.48 2.12
N ASP A 68 5.73 -4.97 3.27
CA ASP A 68 4.96 -5.08 4.50
C ASP A 68 5.82 -4.59 5.66
N SER A 69 5.27 -3.74 6.52
CA SER A 69 5.98 -3.18 7.67
C SER A 69 6.14 -4.15 8.84
N MET A 70 5.37 -5.24 8.86
CA MET A 70 5.36 -6.26 9.91
C MET A 70 6.02 -7.57 9.44
N GLY A 71 6.37 -7.68 8.15
CA GLY A 71 6.92 -8.89 7.56
C GLY A 71 5.86 -9.95 7.24
N GLU A 72 4.58 -9.57 7.16
CA GLU A 72 3.50 -10.47 6.80
C GLU A 72 3.63 -10.98 5.36
N ALA A 73 3.05 -12.14 5.08
CA ALA A 73 3.16 -12.77 3.77
C ALA A 73 2.36 -12.04 2.69
N ALA A 74 2.90 -12.00 1.47
CA ALA A 74 2.24 -11.38 0.33
C ALA A 74 0.92 -12.10 -0.04
N PRO A 75 -0.18 -11.38 -0.31
CA PRO A 75 -1.42 -11.97 -0.80
C PRO A 75 -1.30 -12.36 -2.28
N THR A 76 -0.81 -13.58 -2.54
CA THR A 76 -0.52 -14.11 -3.88
C THR A 76 -1.72 -14.11 -4.82
N LYS A 77 -2.95 -14.14 -4.28
CA LYS A 77 -4.21 -14.04 -5.06
C LYS A 77 -4.33 -12.75 -5.88
N TYR A 78 -3.58 -11.69 -5.54
CA TYR A 78 -3.54 -10.42 -6.28
C TYR A 78 -2.46 -10.37 -7.37
N GLY A 79 -1.80 -11.50 -7.67
CA GLY A 79 -0.72 -11.56 -8.66
C GLY A 79 0.63 -11.07 -8.13
N ILE A 80 0.75 -10.89 -6.82
CA ILE A 80 1.95 -10.44 -6.14
C ILE A 80 2.86 -11.65 -5.93
N GLY A 81 4.05 -11.62 -6.55
CA GLY A 81 4.93 -12.79 -6.63
C GLY A 81 6.32 -12.61 -6.04
N ARG A 82 6.67 -11.41 -5.57
CA ARG A 82 8.01 -11.10 -5.06
C ARG A 82 7.93 -10.22 -3.83
N TYR A 83 8.80 -10.47 -2.86
CA TYR A 83 9.02 -9.55 -1.75
C TYR A 83 10.00 -8.47 -2.18
N ASN A 84 9.77 -7.26 -1.68
CA ASN A 84 10.73 -6.19 -1.79
C ASN A 84 12.02 -6.58 -1.06
N SER A 85 13.16 -6.30 -1.68
CA SER A 85 14.49 -6.57 -1.08
C SER A 85 14.75 -5.79 0.21
N LYS A 86 14.04 -4.68 0.41
CA LYS A 86 14.05 -3.90 1.63
C LYS A 86 12.83 -4.28 2.47
N GLN A 87 13.07 -5.04 3.53
CA GLN A 87 12.09 -5.23 4.59
C GLN A 87 12.54 -4.43 5.80
N TYR A 88 11.65 -3.59 6.31
CA TYR A 88 11.85 -2.90 7.57
C TYR A 88 11.01 -3.65 8.60
N GLN A 89 11.63 -4.58 9.32
CA GLN A 89 10.99 -5.11 10.52
C GLN A 89 11.05 -4.01 11.57
N GLY A 90 9.90 -3.54 12.02
CA GLY A 90 9.83 -2.63 13.16
C GLY A 90 10.61 -3.24 14.33
N THR A 91 11.65 -2.56 14.82
CA THR A 91 12.44 -3.04 15.95
C THR A 91 11.78 -2.64 17.28
N TRP A 92 10.52 -2.99 17.52
CA TRP A 92 9.88 -2.85 18.84
C TRP A 92 8.80 -3.92 19.04
#